data_AF-A0A2P2BP47-F1
#
_entry.id   AF-A0A2P2BP47-F1
#
_cell.length_a   1.000
_cell.length_b   1.000
_cell.length_c   1.000
_cell.angle_alpha   90.00
_cell.angle_beta   90.00
_cell.angle_gamma   90.00
#
_symmetry.space_group_name_H-M   'P 1'
#
loop_
_entity.id
_entity.type
_entity.pdbx_description
1 polymer ?
#
loop_
_entity_poly.entity_id
_entity_poly.type
_entity_poly.pdbx_seq_one_letter_code
_entity_poly.pdbx_strand_id
1 'polypeptide(L)' 'MRPTYEQEVKALEEHLKGLSKEKLEELVYLVDENTDDRMCIGGVNFFKVDIIRIVEALETNTEL' A
#
# COMPACT_ATOMS: atom_id res chain seq x y z
N MET A 1 -13.83 2.37 -19.47
CA MET A 1 -13.45 3.52 -18.62
C MET A 1 -12.18 3.11 -17.89
N ARG A 2 -11.10 3.91 -17.91
CA ARG A 2 -9.91 3.58 -17.12
C ARG A 2 -10.20 3.86 -15.64
N PRO A 3 -9.73 3.03 -14.70
CA PRO A 3 -9.90 3.31 -13.28
C PRO A 3 -9.24 4.64 -12.90
N THR A 4 -9.84 5.36 -11.95
CA THR A 4 -9.22 6.55 -11.37
C THR A 4 -8.13 6.12 -10.38
N TYR A 5 -7.16 7.01 -10.12
CA TYR A 5 -6.13 6.74 -9.10
C TYR A 5 -6.75 6.39 -7.74
N GLU A 6 -7.84 7.05 -7.35
CA GLU A 6 -8.58 6.75 -6.12
C GLU A 6 -9.17 5.32 -6.11
N GLN A 7 -9.64 4.81 -7.25
CA GLN A 7 -10.12 3.43 -7.35
C GLN A 7 -8.98 2.43 -7.19
N GLU A 8 -7.81 2.74 -7.75
CA GLU A 8 -6.61 1.92 -7.61
C GLU A 8 -6.09 1.91 -6.16
N VAL A 9 -6.13 3.05 -5.47
CA VAL A 9 -5.74 3.15 -4.04
C VAL A 9 -6.67 2.31 -3.18
N LYS A 10 -7.98 2.35 -3.43
CA LYS A 10 -8.94 1.49 -2.72
C LYS A 10 -8.71 0.00 -3.00
N ALA A 11 -8.42 -0.36 -4.26
CA ALA A 11 -8.11 -1.74 -4.62
C ALA A 11 -6.83 -2.22 -3.92
N LEU A 12 -5.81 -1.36 -3.82
CA LEU A 12 -4.60 -1.64 -3.06
C LEU A 12 -4.91 -1.84 -1.58
N GLU A 13 -5.69 -0.96 -0.95
CA GLU A 13 -6.10 -1.10 0.46
C GLU A 13 -6.80 -2.43 0.72
N GLU A 14 -7.76 -2.82 -0.11
CA GLU A 14 -8.46 -4.11 0.02
C GLU A 14 -7.52 -5.31 -0.16
N HIS A 15 -6.54 -5.20 -1.05
CA HIS A 15 -5.51 -6.24 -1.19
C HIS A 15 -4.64 -6.35 0.06
N LEU A 16 -4.21 -5.22 0.61
CA LEU A 16 -3.34 -5.16 1.80
C LEU A 16 -4.06 -5.63 3.07
N LYS A 17 -5.38 -5.40 3.21
CA LYS A 17 -6.20 -5.95 4.31
C LYS A 17 -6.14 -7.47 4.43
N GLY A 18 -5.93 -8.17 3.33
CA GLY A 18 -5.82 -9.63 3.30
C GLY A 18 -4.44 -10.17 3.67
N LEU A 19 -3.45 -9.30 3.88
CA LEU A 19 -2.08 -9.71 4.21
C LEU A 19 -1.86 -9.83 5.71
N SER A 20 -0.89 -10.67 6.09
CA SER A 20 -0.43 -10.75 7.48
C SER A 20 0.41 -9.54 7.84
N LYS A 21 0.49 -9.23 9.15
CA LYS A 21 1.34 -8.15 9.68
C LYS A 21 2.78 -8.21 9.18
N GLU A 22 3.41 -9.38 9.23
CA GLU A 22 4.78 -9.58 8.74
C GLU A 22 4.96 -9.15 7.26
N LYS A 23 3.97 -9.40 6.41
CA LYS A 23 4.00 -9.00 5.00
C LYS A 23 3.78 -7.50 4.81
N LEU A 24 3.00 -6.88 5.69
CA LEU A 24 2.80 -5.43 5.69
C LEU A 24 4.08 -4.71 6.13
N GLU A 25 4.75 -5.22 7.17
CA GLU A 25 6.06 -4.73 7.62
C GLU A 25 7.14 -4.90 6.54
N GLU A 26 7.19 -6.06 5.87
CA GLU A 26 8.09 -6.29 4.73
C GLU A 26 7.81 -5.31 3.58
N LEU A 27 6.53 -5.04 3.29
CA LEU A 27 6.15 -4.06 2.28
C LEU A 27 6.64 -2.66 2.64
N VAL A 28 6.47 -2.21 3.89
CA VAL A 28 6.96 -0.90 4.35
C VAL A 28 8.47 -0.81 4.19
N TYR A 29 9.21 -1.85 4.59
CA TYR A 29 10.66 -1.91 4.43
C TYR A 29 11.08 -1.78 2.95
N LEU A 30 10.43 -2.52 2.05
CA LEU A 30 10.71 -2.45 0.61
C LEU A 30 10.37 -1.09 0.00
N VAL A 31 9.29 -0.46 0.49
CA VAL A 31 8.87 0.88 0.07
C VAL A 31 9.90 1.92 0.51
N ASP A 32 10.40 1.84 1.73
CA ASP A 32 11.36 2.80 2.28
C ASP A 32 12.75 2.66 1.64
N GLU A 33 13.21 1.44 1.37
CA GLU A 33 14.50 1.15 0.72
C GLU A 33 14.54 1.55 -0.77
N ASN A 34 13.37 1.59 -1.42
CA ASN A 34 13.30 2.06 -2.79
C ASN A 34 13.70 3.56 -2.82
N THR A 35 14.33 4.04 -3.89
CA THR A 35 14.75 5.45 -4.00
C THR A 35 13.78 6.34 -4.81
N ASP A 36 12.88 5.74 -5.58
CA ASP A 36 11.87 6.45 -6.39
C ASP A 36 10.65 6.84 -5.56
N ASP A 37 10.06 8.02 -5.72
CA ASP A 37 8.83 8.38 -4.97
C ASP A 37 7.60 7.52 -5.28
N ARG A 38 7.72 6.61 -6.26
CA ARG A 38 6.63 5.76 -6.74
C ARG A 38 7.05 4.31 -6.86
N MET A 39 6.09 3.42 -6.62
CA MET A 39 6.22 1.99 -6.84
C MET A 39 5.15 1.48 -7.79
N CYS A 40 5.56 0.60 -8.71
CA CYS A 40 4.65 -0.09 -9.60
C CYS A 40 4.13 -1.35 -8.92
N ILE A 41 2.83 -1.38 -8.60
CA ILE A 41 2.13 -2.54 -8.03
C ILE A 41 1.00 -2.91 -8.99
N GLY A 42 1.00 -4.15 -9.50
CA GLY A 42 -0.06 -4.62 -10.39
C GLY A 42 -0.19 -3.84 -11.71
N GLY A 43 0.88 -3.15 -12.15
CA GLY A 43 0.86 -2.29 -13.34
C GLY A 43 0.39 -0.86 -13.10
N VAL A 44 0.15 -0.48 -11.84
CA VAL A 44 -0.23 0.87 -11.43
C VAL A 44 0.89 1.48 -10.60
N ASN A 45 1.24 2.74 -10.90
CA ASN A 45 2.23 3.47 -10.12
C ASN A 45 1.54 4.17 -8.95
N PHE A 46 1.87 3.76 -7.74
CA PHE A 46 1.44 4.36 -6.48
C PHE A 46 2.53 5.24 -5.89
N PHE A 47 2.15 6.32 -5.24
CA PHE A 47 3.10 7.05 -4.41
C PHE A 47 3.42 6.26 -3.15
N LYS A 48 4.69 6.26 -2.74
CA LYS A 48 5.13 5.57 -1.53
C LYS A 48 4.37 6.03 -0.28
N VAL A 49 4.18 7.34 -0.16
CA VAL A 49 3.46 7.93 0.96
C VAL A 49 2.03 7.39 1.07
N ASP A 50 1.38 7.06 -0.05
CA ASP A 50 0.03 6.49 -0.02
C ASP A 50 0.07 5.03 0.45
N ILE A 51 1.07 4.25 0.00
CA ILE A 51 1.25 2.86 0.44
C ILE A 51 1.51 2.82 1.95
N ILE A 52 2.45 3.62 2.44
CA ILE A 52 2.79 3.69 3.87
C ILE A 52 1.57 4.09 4.69
N ARG A 53 0.86 5.15 4.29
CA ARG A 53 -0.35 5.61 5.00
C ARG A 53 -1.44 4.55 5.05
N ILE A 54 -1.61 3.77 3.98
CA ILE A 54 -2.56 2.65 3.97
C ILE A 54 -2.12 1.60 4.99
N VAL A 55 -0.86 1.17 4.96
CA VAL A 55 -0.35 0.15 5.90
C VAL A 55 -0.49 0.61 7.35
N GLU A 56 -0.08 1.83 7.69
CA GLU A 56 -0.23 2.40 9.03
C GLU A 56 -1.70 2.45 9.49
N ALA A 57 -2.61 2.79 8.58
CA ALA A 57 -4.05 2.79 8.86
C ALA A 57 -4.59 1.37 9.09
N LEU A 58 -4.06 0.36 8.41
CA LEU A 58 -4.44 -1.04 8.62
C LEU A 58 -3.92 -1.56 9.97
N GLU A 59 -2.68 -1.24 10.34
CA GLU A 59 -2.13 -1.64 11.64
C GLU A 59 -2.89 -1.00 12.81
N THR A 60 -3.22 0.30 12.71
CA THR A 60 -3.97 1.01 13.75
C THR A 60 -5.38 0.43 13.98
N ASN A 61 -6.01 -0.12 12.94
CA ASN A 61 -7.33 -0.75 13.04
C ASN A 61 -7.28 -2.22 13.53
N THR A 62 -6.09 -2.84 13.55
CA THR A 62 -5.91 -4.24 13.98
C THR A 62 -5.59 -4.36 15.48
N GLU A 63 -5.38 -3.24 16.19
CA GLU A 63 -5.18 -3.17 17.66
C GLU A 63 -6.47 -2.91 18.47
N LEU A 64 -7.64 -3.38 18.01
CA LEU A 64 -8.91 -3.39 18.77
C LEU A 64 -9.42 -4.82 18.98
#